data_AF-A0A524J3J6-F1
#
_entry.id   AF-A0A524J3J6-F1
#
_cell.length_a   1.000
_cell.length_b   1.000
_cell.length_c   1.000
_cell.angle_alpha   90.00
_cell.angle_beta   90.00
_cell.angle_gamma   90.00
#
_symmetry.space_group_name_H-M   'P 1'
#
loop_
_entity.id
_entity.type
_entity.pdbx_description
1 polymer ?
#
loop_
_entity_poly.entity_id
_entity_poly.type
_entity_poly.pdbx_seq_one_letter_code
_entity_poly.pdbx_strand_id
1 'polypeptide(L)'
;MAEGSDYLWVAVALGSVLLLLYLYVGSIEKVLVSMGFTHGEASTILFGTLFLGWISIPLFPYGDWWVGISLGGALIPLLICVNILWKRRIDLAESFIGITIVSFIAYNITRAEEGVGIVAEVPMAFAPALAAGLYSLSVFWMDVRKAAPLAYVSGIIGTLVGADVFHLGEVLAFQAPSDGFAMLSIGGANIFDMVYLTGIAAVIVALILTWARHQQKKRGYQYLSDELPTGYGLTSGQESATPKPSIVVNRGRIE
;
A
#
# COMPACT_ATOMS: atom_id res chain seq x y z
N MET A 1 6.68 -1.29 49.07
CA MET A 1 7.36 -0.55 47.97
C MET A 1 7.53 -1.37 46.69
N ALA A 2 7.15 -2.65 46.64
CA ALA A 2 7.25 -3.49 45.44
C ALA A 2 6.11 -3.29 44.41
N GLU A 3 4.93 -2.81 44.83
CA GLU A 3 3.79 -2.69 43.90
C GLU A 3 3.96 -1.57 42.86
N GLY A 4 4.73 -0.51 43.16
CA GLY A 4 4.86 0.65 42.27
C GLY A 4 5.71 0.40 41.01
N SER A 5 6.66 -0.55 41.05
CA SER A 5 7.47 -0.89 39.87
C SER A 5 6.69 -1.70 38.83
N ASP A 6 5.74 -2.52 39.28
CA ASP A 6 5.00 -3.43 38.41
C ASP A 6 4.01 -2.65 37.53
N TYR A 7 3.35 -1.62 38.09
CA TYR A 7 2.50 -0.72 37.30
C TYR A 7 3.29 0.18 36.35
N LEU A 8 4.54 0.53 36.69
CA LEU A 8 5.39 1.34 35.80
C LEU A 8 5.73 0.58 34.52
N TRP A 9 6.13 -0.69 34.62
CA TRP A 9 6.43 -1.51 33.44
C TRP A 9 5.19 -1.78 32.59
N VAL A 10 4.03 -2.03 33.22
CA VAL A 10 2.77 -2.17 32.49
C VAL A 10 2.38 -0.88 31.78
N ALA A 11 2.52 0.28 32.44
CA ALA A 11 2.23 1.57 31.83
C ALA A 11 3.17 1.90 30.67
N VAL A 12 4.47 1.58 30.80
CA VAL A 12 5.47 1.74 29.73
C VAL A 12 5.17 0.80 28.56
N ALA A 13 4.86 -0.47 28.82
CA ALA A 13 4.50 -1.45 27.79
C ALA A 13 3.23 -1.02 27.05
N LEU A 14 2.18 -0.65 27.79
CA LEU A 14 0.91 -0.17 27.23
C LEU A 14 1.12 1.12 26.42
N GLY A 15 1.86 2.09 26.96
CA GLY A 15 2.19 3.33 26.27
C GLY A 15 2.98 3.09 24.98
N SER A 16 3.92 2.13 25.00
CA SER A 16 4.70 1.75 23.81
C SER A 16 3.82 1.11 22.74
N VAL A 17 2.90 0.22 23.12
CA VAL A 17 1.93 -0.39 22.20
C VAL A 17 1.02 0.66 21.57
N LEU A 18 0.48 1.58 22.38
CA LEU A 18 -0.37 2.67 21.88
C LEU A 18 0.39 3.61 20.95
N LEU A 19 1.66 3.90 21.24
CA LEU A 19 2.53 4.71 20.39
C LEU A 19 2.79 4.01 19.04
N LEU A 20 3.13 2.72 19.06
CA LEU A 20 3.35 1.95 17.83
C LEU A 20 2.08 1.90 16.98
N LEU A 21 0.91 1.69 17.61
CA LEU A 21 -0.38 1.72 16.92
C LEU A 21 -0.67 3.10 16.31
N TYR A 22 -0.41 4.18 17.05
CA TYR A 22 -0.58 5.54 16.54
C TYR A 22 0.34 5.84 15.34
N LEU A 23 1.62 5.47 15.43
CA LEU A 23 2.57 5.62 14.33
C LEU A 23 2.16 4.76 13.12
N TYR A 24 1.65 3.56 13.38
CA TYR A 24 1.15 2.66 12.36
C TYR A 24 -0.03 3.28 11.58
N VAL A 25 -1.06 3.73 12.29
CA VAL A 25 -2.24 4.38 11.69
C VAL A 25 -1.85 5.65 10.94
N GLY A 26 -1.03 6.51 11.55
CA GLY A 26 -0.56 7.75 10.92
C GLY A 26 0.29 7.51 9.66
N SER A 27 1.03 6.40 9.61
CA SER A 27 1.80 6.01 8.43
C SER A 27 0.91 5.68 7.23
N ILE A 28 -0.15 4.86 7.43
CA ILE A 28 -1.08 4.53 6.35
C ILE A 28 -1.88 5.77 5.92
N GLU A 29 -2.34 6.59 6.87
CA GLU A 29 -3.09 7.81 6.56
C GLU A 29 -2.27 8.72 5.63
N LYS A 30 -0.98 8.92 5.95
CA LYS A 30 -0.07 9.71 5.13
C LYS A 30 0.07 9.16 3.72
N VAL A 31 0.01 7.84 3.55
CA VAL A 31 0.11 7.19 2.24
C VAL A 31 -1.16 7.35 1.44
N LEU A 32 -2.33 7.17 2.06
CA LEU A 32 -3.62 7.50 1.43
C LEU A 32 -3.64 8.97 0.99
N VAL A 33 -3.18 9.88 1.84
CA VAL A 33 -3.06 11.30 1.48
C VAL A 33 -2.09 11.51 0.32
N SER A 34 -0.95 10.80 0.29
CA SER A 34 0.00 10.88 -0.82
C SER A 34 -0.57 10.35 -2.14
N MET A 35 -1.49 9.38 -2.06
CA MET A 35 -2.21 8.83 -3.21
C MET A 35 -3.36 9.72 -3.68
N GLY A 36 -3.71 10.77 -2.92
CA GLY A 36 -4.71 11.75 -3.33
C GLY A 36 -5.99 11.81 -2.54
N PHE A 37 -6.07 11.08 -1.44
CA PHE A 37 -7.19 11.17 -0.52
C PHE A 37 -6.99 12.38 0.40
N THR A 38 -8.08 12.91 0.91
CA THR A 38 -8.03 13.90 2.00
C THR A 38 -7.77 13.20 3.33
N HIS A 39 -7.33 13.95 4.35
CA HIS A 39 -7.18 13.40 5.72
C HIS A 39 -8.48 12.73 6.20
N GLY A 40 -9.63 13.38 5.98
CA GLY A 40 -10.94 12.83 6.37
C GLY A 40 -11.31 11.53 5.63
N GLU A 41 -11.06 11.45 4.32
CA GLU A 41 -11.27 10.23 3.54
C GLU A 41 -10.35 9.10 4.05
N ALA A 42 -9.08 9.40 4.29
CA ALA A 42 -8.10 8.43 4.77
C ALA A 42 -8.47 7.89 6.16
N SER A 43 -8.89 8.75 7.09
CA SER A 43 -9.39 8.32 8.40
C SER A 43 -10.65 7.46 8.30
N THR A 44 -11.57 7.82 7.39
CA THR A 44 -12.82 7.04 7.17
C THR A 44 -12.50 5.65 6.62
N ILE A 45 -11.57 5.57 5.66
CA ILE A 45 -11.08 4.29 5.12
C ILE A 45 -10.47 3.45 6.23
N LEU A 46 -9.56 4.03 7.03
CA LEU A 46 -8.88 3.31 8.11
C LEU A 46 -9.86 2.80 9.16
N PHE A 47 -10.78 3.66 9.61
CA PHE A 47 -11.83 3.27 10.54
C PHE A 47 -12.71 2.17 9.94
N GLY A 48 -13.13 2.33 8.68
CA GLY A 48 -13.88 1.31 7.96
C GLY A 48 -13.16 -0.04 7.92
N THR A 49 -11.88 -0.08 7.56
CA THR A 49 -11.10 -1.33 7.52
C THR A 49 -10.94 -1.98 8.89
N LEU A 50 -10.79 -1.19 9.96
CA LEU A 50 -10.62 -1.70 11.32
C LEU A 50 -11.89 -2.38 11.85
N PHE A 51 -13.05 -1.76 11.63
CA PHE A 51 -14.33 -2.24 12.15
C PHE A 51 -15.03 -3.23 11.21
N LEU A 52 -14.92 -3.04 9.90
CA LEU A 52 -15.55 -3.91 8.90
C LEU A 52 -14.65 -5.06 8.46
N GLY A 53 -13.36 -5.05 8.81
CA GLY A 53 -12.41 -6.09 8.36
C GLY A 53 -12.73 -7.51 8.83
N TRP A 54 -13.59 -7.65 9.84
CA TRP A 54 -14.03 -8.92 10.39
C TRP A 54 -15.34 -9.44 9.76
N ILE A 55 -15.94 -8.65 8.87
CA ILE A 55 -17.23 -8.95 8.24
C ILE A 55 -16.98 -9.36 6.79
N SER A 56 -17.47 -10.54 6.43
CA SER A 56 -17.53 -11.02 5.05
C SER A 56 -18.98 -11.06 4.56
N ILE A 57 -19.21 -10.54 3.37
CA ILE A 57 -20.55 -10.54 2.75
C ILE A 57 -20.65 -11.76 1.84
N PRO A 58 -21.65 -12.64 2.03
CA PRO A 58 -21.91 -13.73 1.09
C PRO A 58 -22.40 -13.16 -0.24
N LEU A 59 -21.78 -13.59 -1.34
CA LEU A 59 -22.09 -13.13 -2.69
C LEU A 59 -23.01 -14.11 -3.42
N PHE A 60 -22.63 -15.38 -3.48
CA PHE A 60 -23.41 -16.41 -4.18
C PHE A 60 -23.14 -17.82 -3.63
N PRO A 61 -24.16 -18.71 -3.64
CA PRO A 61 -23.97 -20.12 -3.32
C PRO A 61 -23.35 -20.86 -4.52
N TYR A 62 -22.48 -21.83 -4.26
CA TYR A 62 -21.90 -22.73 -5.25
C TYR A 62 -21.79 -24.15 -4.68
N GLY A 63 -22.66 -25.07 -5.12
CA GLY A 63 -22.79 -26.38 -4.49
C GLY A 63 -23.14 -26.24 -3.01
N ASP A 64 -22.35 -26.87 -2.13
CA ASP A 64 -22.47 -26.76 -0.68
C ASP A 64 -21.66 -25.59 -0.07
N TRP A 65 -21.00 -24.79 -0.92
CA TRP A 65 -20.20 -23.63 -0.50
C TRP A 65 -20.97 -22.32 -0.62
N TRP A 66 -20.66 -21.37 0.26
CA TRP A 66 -21.02 -19.96 0.11
C TRP A 66 -19.79 -19.12 -0.22
N VAL A 67 -19.73 -18.59 -1.43
CA VAL A 67 -18.65 -17.68 -1.84
C VAL A 67 -18.99 -16.28 -1.35
N GLY A 68 -18.11 -15.68 -0.58
CA GLY A 68 -18.24 -14.32 -0.05
C GLY A 68 -17.00 -13.47 -0.29
N ILE A 69 -17.07 -12.21 0.11
CA ILE A 69 -15.98 -11.24 0.01
C ILE A 69 -15.77 -10.52 1.34
N SER A 70 -14.52 -10.39 1.77
CA SER A 70 -14.16 -9.65 2.98
C SER A 70 -14.31 -8.14 2.76
N LEU A 71 -14.98 -7.46 3.69
CA LEU A 71 -15.15 -6.00 3.60
C LEU A 71 -13.81 -5.27 3.74
N GLY A 72 -13.03 -5.57 4.78
CA GLY A 72 -11.74 -4.91 4.99
C GLY A 72 -10.60 -5.53 4.17
N GLY A 73 -10.66 -6.84 3.91
CA GLY A 73 -9.60 -7.56 3.22
C GLY A 73 -9.68 -7.52 1.68
N ALA A 74 -10.85 -7.22 1.10
CA ALA A 74 -11.01 -7.16 -0.35
C ALA A 74 -11.83 -5.97 -0.82
N LEU A 75 -13.03 -5.74 -0.27
CA LEU A 75 -13.95 -4.73 -0.82
C LEU A 75 -13.42 -3.29 -0.66
N ILE A 76 -13.05 -2.88 0.55
CA ILE A 76 -12.52 -1.53 0.80
C ILE A 76 -11.23 -1.28 0.00
N PRO A 77 -10.23 -2.20 0.01
CA PRO A 77 -9.06 -2.07 -0.85
C PRO A 77 -9.40 -1.93 -2.35
N LEU A 78 -10.33 -2.75 -2.87
CA LEU A 78 -10.77 -2.66 -4.26
C LEU A 78 -11.44 -1.31 -4.57
N LEU A 79 -12.26 -0.77 -3.66
CA LEU A 79 -12.88 0.54 -3.83
C LEU A 79 -11.83 1.66 -3.90
N ILE A 80 -10.75 1.56 -3.12
CA ILE A 80 -9.61 2.48 -3.19
C ILE A 80 -8.92 2.37 -4.55
N CYS A 81 -8.67 1.15 -5.05
CA CYS A 81 -8.09 0.93 -6.38
C CYS A 81 -8.97 1.53 -7.48
N VAL A 82 -10.28 1.30 -7.43
CA VAL A 82 -11.25 1.88 -8.37
C VAL A 82 -11.18 3.41 -8.33
N ASN A 83 -11.10 4.02 -7.15
CA ASN A 83 -10.98 5.47 -7.01
C ASN A 83 -9.70 6.02 -7.66
N ILE A 84 -8.57 5.34 -7.46
CA ILE A 84 -7.27 5.72 -8.05
C ILE A 84 -7.32 5.66 -9.59
N LEU A 85 -7.87 4.57 -10.13
CA LEU A 85 -8.03 4.37 -11.58
C LEU A 85 -9.01 5.39 -12.18
N TRP A 86 -10.14 5.65 -11.51
CA TRP A 86 -11.14 6.63 -11.96
C TRP A 86 -10.56 8.04 -12.02
N LYS A 87 -9.75 8.42 -11.02
CA LYS A 87 -9.05 9.72 -10.97
C LYS A 87 -7.90 9.82 -12.01
N ARG A 88 -7.67 8.78 -12.83
CA ARG A 88 -6.63 8.69 -13.87
C ARG A 88 -5.24 9.09 -13.38
N ARG A 89 -4.89 8.68 -12.16
CA ARG A 89 -3.58 8.99 -11.56
C ARG A 89 -2.45 8.12 -12.12
N ILE A 90 -2.82 6.98 -12.69
CA ILE A 90 -1.95 5.99 -13.30
C ILE A 90 -2.57 5.56 -14.62
N ASP A 91 -1.76 5.17 -15.60
CA ASP A 91 -2.26 4.65 -16.86
C ASP A 91 -2.62 3.15 -16.72
N LEU A 92 -3.59 2.73 -17.52
CA LEU A 92 -4.22 1.41 -17.44
C LEU A 92 -3.26 0.32 -17.92
N ALA A 93 -2.39 0.63 -18.87
CA ALA A 93 -1.44 -0.32 -19.42
C ALA A 93 -0.41 -0.76 -18.38
N GLU A 94 0.19 0.18 -17.64
CA GLU A 94 1.15 -0.12 -16.57
C GLU A 94 0.46 -0.81 -15.40
N SER A 95 -0.77 -0.41 -15.09
CA SER A 95 -1.58 -1.09 -14.08
C SER A 95 -1.79 -2.55 -14.45
N PHE A 96 -2.15 -2.85 -15.69
CA PHE A 96 -2.39 -4.22 -16.17
C PHE A 96 -1.12 -5.08 -16.13
N ILE A 97 0.02 -4.53 -16.56
CA ILE A 97 1.31 -5.23 -16.49
C ILE A 97 1.67 -5.53 -15.03
N GLY A 98 1.54 -4.54 -14.14
CA GLY A 98 1.81 -4.72 -12.71
C GLY A 98 0.90 -5.77 -12.07
N ILE A 99 -0.41 -5.72 -12.36
CA ILE A 99 -1.39 -6.71 -11.90
C ILE A 99 -0.99 -8.11 -12.37
N THR A 100 -0.58 -8.26 -13.62
CA THR A 100 -0.17 -9.55 -14.19
C THR A 100 1.06 -10.11 -13.46
N ILE A 101 2.09 -9.27 -13.23
CA ILE A 101 3.31 -9.68 -12.53
C ILE A 101 2.99 -10.12 -11.09
N VAL A 102 2.24 -9.28 -10.37
CA VAL A 102 1.90 -9.54 -8.96
C VAL A 102 0.99 -10.75 -8.85
N SER A 103 0.01 -10.90 -9.75
CA SER A 103 -0.89 -12.05 -9.78
C SER A 103 -0.17 -13.35 -10.06
N PHE A 104 0.77 -13.36 -11.00
CA PHE A 104 1.61 -14.53 -11.25
C PHE A 104 2.41 -14.92 -10.00
N ILE A 105 3.06 -13.95 -9.34
CA ILE A 105 3.84 -14.23 -8.13
C ILE A 105 2.93 -14.73 -7.01
N ALA A 106 1.80 -14.04 -6.76
CA ALA A 106 0.84 -14.41 -5.72
C ALA A 106 0.31 -15.83 -5.92
N TYR A 107 -0.06 -16.19 -7.16
CA TYR A 107 -0.52 -17.53 -7.49
C TYR A 107 0.52 -18.60 -7.14
N ASN A 108 1.79 -18.39 -7.51
CA ASN A 108 2.85 -19.39 -7.28
C ASN A 108 3.24 -19.58 -5.81
N ILE A 109 2.91 -18.63 -4.92
CA ILE A 109 3.26 -18.71 -3.50
C ILE A 109 2.06 -19.10 -2.61
N THR A 110 0.88 -19.25 -3.21
CA THR A 110 -0.33 -19.70 -2.53
C THR A 110 -0.70 -21.08 -3.03
N ARG A 111 -1.39 -21.85 -2.18
CA ARG A 111 -1.95 -23.15 -2.56
C ARG A 111 -3.30 -23.35 -1.89
N ALA A 112 -4.18 -24.08 -2.56
CA ALA A 112 -5.45 -24.51 -2.00
C ALA A 112 -5.24 -25.78 -1.15
N GLU A 113 -5.59 -25.73 0.13
CA GLU A 113 -5.56 -26.87 1.03
C GLU A 113 -6.99 -27.27 1.45
N GLU A 114 -7.30 -28.56 1.35
CA GLU A 114 -8.60 -29.11 1.73
C GLU A 114 -8.88 -28.91 3.23
N GLY A 115 -10.07 -28.42 3.56
CA GLY A 115 -10.49 -28.13 4.93
C GLY A 115 -9.89 -26.87 5.57
N VAL A 116 -8.91 -26.22 4.93
CA VAL A 116 -8.26 -24.99 5.42
C VAL A 116 -8.57 -23.78 4.52
N GLY A 117 -8.61 -24.00 3.20
CA GLY A 117 -8.79 -22.94 2.20
C GLY A 117 -7.48 -22.54 1.54
N ILE A 118 -7.38 -21.27 1.12
CA ILE A 118 -6.20 -20.76 0.42
C ILE A 118 -5.16 -20.34 1.45
N VAL A 119 -3.98 -20.93 1.39
CA VAL A 119 -2.88 -20.64 2.30
C VAL A 119 -1.64 -20.15 1.56
N ALA A 120 -1.01 -19.16 2.17
CA ALA A 120 0.24 -18.58 1.72
C ALA A 120 1.44 -19.35 2.25
N GLU A 121 2.49 -19.48 1.45
CA GLU A 121 3.80 -19.85 1.94
C GLU A 121 4.40 -18.71 2.77
N VAL A 122 4.38 -18.86 4.09
CA VAL A 122 4.81 -17.85 5.08
C VAL A 122 6.16 -17.20 4.75
N PRO A 123 7.21 -17.93 4.31
CA PRO A 123 8.49 -17.31 3.96
C PRO A 123 8.41 -16.30 2.80
N MET A 124 7.42 -16.45 1.92
CA MET A 124 7.28 -15.70 0.68
C MET A 124 6.02 -14.84 0.61
N ALA A 125 5.20 -14.78 1.67
CA ALA A 125 3.96 -14.00 1.70
C ALA A 125 4.16 -12.49 1.41
N PHE A 126 5.37 -11.97 1.62
CA PHE A 126 5.72 -10.57 1.32
C PHE A 126 6.14 -10.34 -0.15
N ALA A 127 6.32 -11.39 -0.94
CA ALA A 127 6.80 -11.29 -2.32
C ALA A 127 5.90 -10.47 -3.25
N PRO A 128 4.55 -10.60 -3.24
CA PRO A 128 3.68 -9.81 -4.12
C PRO A 128 3.76 -8.31 -3.81
N ALA A 129 3.88 -7.98 -2.52
CA ALA A 129 4.02 -6.62 -2.02
C ALA A 129 5.33 -5.97 -2.50
N LEU A 130 6.44 -6.71 -2.40
CA LEU A 130 7.72 -6.27 -2.95
C LEU A 130 7.69 -6.12 -4.46
N ALA A 131 7.10 -7.08 -5.17
CA ALA A 131 7.00 -7.06 -6.62
C ALA A 131 6.24 -5.82 -7.12
N ALA A 132 5.09 -5.52 -6.51
CA ALA A 132 4.31 -4.32 -6.81
C ALA A 132 5.12 -3.04 -6.60
N GLY A 133 5.85 -2.97 -5.49
CA GLY A 133 6.70 -1.82 -5.17
C GLY A 133 7.88 -1.63 -6.12
N LEU A 134 8.60 -2.71 -6.43
CA LEU A 134 9.75 -2.68 -7.33
C LEU A 134 9.33 -2.38 -8.77
N TYR A 135 8.25 -2.99 -9.25
CA TYR A 135 7.68 -2.70 -10.56
C TYR A 135 7.28 -1.23 -10.65
N SER A 136 6.56 -0.73 -9.65
CA SER A 136 6.14 0.66 -9.67
C SER A 136 7.32 1.64 -9.63
N LEU A 137 8.40 1.29 -8.94
CA LEU A 137 9.61 2.09 -8.88
C LEU A 137 10.33 2.11 -10.23
N SER A 138 10.34 0.99 -10.95
CA SER A 138 10.98 0.89 -12.27
C SER A 138 10.24 1.71 -13.33
N VAL A 139 8.91 1.80 -13.24
CA VAL A 139 8.08 2.57 -14.19
C VAL A 139 8.16 4.07 -13.94
N PHE A 140 7.96 4.53 -12.70
CA PHE A 140 7.76 5.95 -12.41
C PHE A 140 8.98 6.65 -11.80
N TRP A 141 10.17 6.03 -11.83
CA TRP A 141 11.48 6.57 -11.41
C TRP A 141 11.42 7.87 -10.59
N MET A 142 11.26 7.71 -9.28
CA MET A 142 11.16 8.78 -8.27
C MET A 142 9.88 9.62 -8.27
N ASP A 143 8.88 9.43 -9.13
CA ASP A 143 7.56 10.07 -9.02
C ASP A 143 6.62 9.36 -8.04
N VAL A 144 6.73 9.70 -6.76
CA VAL A 144 5.89 9.19 -5.67
C VAL A 144 4.40 9.30 -5.96
N ARG A 145 3.96 10.37 -6.65
CA ARG A 145 2.52 10.63 -6.89
C ARG A 145 1.91 9.62 -7.85
N LYS A 146 2.73 8.95 -8.66
CA LYS A 146 2.31 7.89 -9.59
C LYS A 146 2.75 6.52 -9.11
N ALA A 147 3.93 6.44 -8.49
CA ALA A 147 4.49 5.19 -8.01
C ALA A 147 3.67 4.59 -6.85
N ALA A 148 3.34 5.38 -5.82
CA ALA A 148 2.57 4.84 -4.69
C ALA A 148 1.19 4.29 -5.12
N PRO A 149 0.40 5.00 -5.94
CA PRO A 149 -0.86 4.45 -6.46
C PRO A 149 -0.69 3.23 -7.37
N LEU A 150 0.34 3.19 -8.23
CA LEU A 150 0.59 2.02 -9.08
C LEU A 150 0.97 0.78 -8.25
N ALA A 151 1.87 0.93 -7.27
CA ALA A 151 2.22 -0.14 -6.33
C ALA A 151 0.99 -0.63 -5.56
N TYR A 152 0.12 0.29 -5.12
CA TYR A 152 -1.12 -0.07 -4.44
C TYR A 152 -2.08 -0.84 -5.36
N VAL A 153 -2.39 -0.34 -6.56
CA VAL A 153 -3.33 -0.99 -7.48
C VAL A 153 -2.83 -2.34 -7.96
N SER A 154 -1.57 -2.42 -8.40
CA SER A 154 -0.97 -3.68 -8.85
C SER A 154 -0.87 -4.70 -7.73
N GLY A 155 -0.49 -4.26 -6.52
CA GLY A 155 -0.43 -5.08 -5.32
C GLY A 155 -1.79 -5.67 -4.96
N ILE A 156 -2.79 -4.83 -4.71
CA ILE A 156 -4.12 -5.26 -4.24
C ILE A 156 -4.82 -6.14 -5.29
N ILE A 157 -4.97 -5.64 -6.52
CA ILE A 157 -5.72 -6.37 -7.56
C ILE A 157 -4.92 -7.61 -7.97
N GLY A 158 -3.61 -7.50 -8.16
CA GLY A 158 -2.77 -8.63 -8.53
C GLY A 158 -2.81 -9.74 -7.48
N THR A 159 -2.66 -9.40 -6.20
CA THR A 159 -2.74 -10.37 -5.11
C THR A 159 -4.11 -11.02 -5.03
N LEU A 160 -5.22 -10.26 -5.05
CA LEU A 160 -6.57 -10.85 -5.01
C LEU A 160 -6.82 -11.78 -6.20
N VAL A 161 -6.38 -11.40 -7.40
CA VAL A 161 -6.55 -12.24 -8.59
C VAL A 161 -5.68 -13.50 -8.51
N GLY A 162 -4.41 -13.37 -8.16
CA GLY A 162 -3.47 -14.49 -8.12
C GLY A 162 -3.70 -15.45 -6.95
N ALA A 163 -3.87 -14.91 -5.75
CA ALA A 163 -4.07 -15.70 -4.54
C ALA A 163 -5.47 -16.29 -4.51
N ASP A 164 -6.51 -15.47 -4.66
CA ASP A 164 -7.89 -15.93 -4.46
C ASP A 164 -8.55 -16.43 -5.75
N VAL A 165 -8.63 -15.58 -6.78
CA VAL A 165 -9.46 -15.88 -7.96
C VAL A 165 -8.96 -17.10 -8.72
N PHE A 166 -7.65 -17.23 -8.91
CA PHE A 166 -7.08 -18.36 -9.65
C PHE A 166 -7.19 -19.69 -8.90
N HIS A 167 -7.17 -19.69 -7.56
CA HIS A 167 -7.36 -20.90 -6.74
C HIS A 167 -8.82 -21.20 -6.42
N LEU A 168 -9.74 -20.26 -6.68
CA LEU A 168 -11.16 -20.42 -6.35
C LEU A 168 -11.76 -21.71 -6.94
N GLY A 169 -11.39 -22.04 -8.18
CA GLY A 169 -11.86 -23.28 -8.82
C GLY A 169 -11.35 -24.55 -8.16
N GLU A 170 -10.11 -24.54 -7.64
CA GLU A 170 -9.51 -25.67 -6.93
C GLU A 170 -10.18 -25.87 -5.57
N VAL A 171 -10.41 -24.79 -4.82
CA VAL A 171 -11.08 -24.85 -3.51
C VAL A 171 -12.54 -25.32 -3.64
N LEU A 172 -13.25 -24.82 -4.66
CA LEU A 172 -14.64 -25.21 -4.91
C LEU A 172 -14.79 -26.65 -5.42
N ALA A 173 -13.69 -27.30 -5.84
CA ALA A 173 -13.68 -28.70 -6.19
C ALA A 173 -13.58 -29.63 -4.96
N PHE A 174 -13.16 -29.11 -3.81
CA PHE A 174 -13.12 -29.86 -2.56
C PHE A 174 -14.51 -30.04 -1.96
N GLN A 175 -14.67 -31.10 -1.15
CA GLN A 175 -15.90 -31.30 -0.41
C GLN A 175 -16.05 -30.20 0.63
N ALA A 176 -17.22 -29.56 0.66
CA ALA A 176 -17.54 -28.61 1.70
C ALA A 176 -17.48 -29.32 3.07
N PRO A 177 -16.93 -28.68 4.10
CA PRO A 177 -16.97 -29.20 5.46
C PRO A 177 -18.39 -29.63 5.82
N SER A 178 -18.54 -30.85 6.32
CA SER A 178 -19.81 -31.53 6.62
C SER A 178 -20.61 -30.91 7.78
N ASP A 179 -20.13 -29.79 8.33
CA ASP A 179 -20.43 -29.32 9.68
C ASP A 179 -21.23 -28.00 9.68
N GLY A 180 -21.82 -27.59 8.55
CA GLY A 180 -22.73 -26.43 8.48
C GLY A 180 -22.46 -25.46 7.32
N PHE A 181 -22.58 -24.16 7.58
CA PHE A 181 -22.40 -23.09 6.59
C PHE A 181 -20.91 -22.93 6.21
N ALA A 182 -20.48 -23.63 5.16
CA ALA A 182 -19.13 -23.55 4.61
C ALA A 182 -18.95 -22.26 3.80
N MET A 183 -18.42 -21.21 4.43
CA MET A 183 -18.16 -19.93 3.78
C MET A 183 -16.72 -19.83 3.28
N LEU A 184 -16.56 -19.59 1.98
CA LEU A 184 -15.29 -19.26 1.35
C LEU A 184 -15.23 -17.75 1.09
N SER A 185 -14.44 -17.02 1.87
CA SER A 185 -14.32 -15.57 1.74
C SER A 185 -13.10 -15.17 0.93
N ILE A 186 -13.29 -14.51 -0.22
CA ILE A 186 -12.24 -13.86 -1.00
C ILE A 186 -11.63 -12.71 -0.17
N GLY A 187 -10.29 -12.63 -0.12
CA GLY A 187 -9.55 -11.75 0.79
C GLY A 187 -9.81 -12.03 2.27
N GLY A 188 -10.20 -13.27 2.60
CA GLY A 188 -10.66 -13.70 3.93
C GLY A 188 -9.57 -14.26 4.84
N ALA A 189 -8.32 -14.38 4.38
CA ALA A 189 -7.18 -14.91 5.13
C ALA A 189 -6.69 -13.99 6.28
N ASN A 190 -7.61 -13.22 6.88
CA ASN A 190 -7.42 -12.25 7.97
C ASN A 190 -6.96 -10.85 7.47
N ILE A 191 -7.24 -9.80 8.25
CA ILE A 191 -6.94 -8.38 7.89
C ILE A 191 -5.43 -8.14 7.69
N PHE A 192 -4.58 -9.04 8.20
CA PHE A 192 -3.11 -8.99 8.10
C PHE A 192 -2.53 -9.78 6.92
N ASP A 193 -3.33 -10.14 5.93
CA ASP A 193 -2.88 -10.91 4.76
C ASP A 193 -2.07 -10.08 3.72
N MET A 194 -1.68 -10.71 2.61
CA MET A 194 -0.95 -10.15 1.49
C MET A 194 -1.54 -8.83 0.95
N VAL A 195 -2.87 -8.66 1.01
CA VAL A 195 -3.56 -7.41 0.61
C VAL A 195 -3.20 -6.24 1.53
N TYR A 196 -3.00 -6.50 2.80
CA TYR A 196 -2.55 -5.49 3.75
C TYR A 196 -1.05 -5.25 3.66
N LEU A 197 -0.27 -6.31 3.47
CA LEU A 197 1.18 -6.24 3.24
C LEU A 197 1.53 -5.44 1.98
N THR A 198 0.74 -5.55 0.91
CA THR A 198 0.89 -4.73 -0.32
C THR A 198 0.67 -3.26 -0.04
N GLY A 199 -0.31 -2.90 0.80
CA GLY A 199 -0.48 -1.52 1.30
C GLY A 199 0.75 -1.02 2.06
N ILE A 200 1.32 -1.85 2.94
CA ILE A 200 2.57 -1.54 3.68
C ILE A 200 3.77 -1.41 2.73
N ALA A 201 3.90 -2.27 1.73
CA ALA A 201 4.97 -2.13 0.75
C ALA A 201 4.85 -0.85 -0.07
N ALA A 202 3.63 -0.45 -0.44
CA ALA A 202 3.40 0.85 -1.07
C ALA A 202 3.86 2.01 -0.16
N VAL A 203 3.63 1.90 1.15
CA VAL A 203 4.15 2.85 2.16
C VAL A 203 5.66 2.90 2.15
N ILE A 204 6.32 1.74 2.18
CA ILE A 204 7.79 1.65 2.19
C ILE A 204 8.37 2.26 0.92
N VAL A 205 7.80 1.97 -0.24
CA VAL A 205 8.23 2.57 -1.53
C VAL A 205 8.06 4.09 -1.50
N ALA A 206 6.93 4.60 -1.02
CA ALA A 206 6.69 6.03 -0.90
C ALA A 206 7.70 6.70 0.06
N LEU A 207 8.01 6.07 1.19
CA LEU A 207 9.00 6.54 2.16
C LEU A 207 10.42 6.55 1.58
N ILE A 208 10.83 5.47 0.91
CA ILE A 208 12.14 5.37 0.26
C ILE A 208 12.29 6.47 -0.80
N LEU A 209 11.27 6.66 -1.63
CA LEU A 209 11.30 7.67 -2.70
C LEU A 209 11.30 9.11 -2.17
N THR A 210 10.51 9.40 -1.14
CA THR A 210 10.50 10.74 -0.51
C THR A 210 11.84 11.03 0.17
N TRP A 211 12.44 10.05 0.84
CA TRP A 211 13.77 10.16 1.41
C TRP A 211 14.85 10.36 0.33
N ALA A 212 14.83 9.58 -0.75
CA ALA A 212 15.77 9.69 -1.86
C ALA A 212 15.72 11.08 -2.52
N ARG A 213 14.52 11.63 -2.74
CA ARG A 213 14.32 13.00 -3.22
C ARG A 213 14.90 14.05 -2.25
N HIS A 214 14.68 13.86 -0.95
CA HIS A 214 15.18 14.77 0.07
C HIS A 214 16.73 14.78 0.11
N GLN A 215 17.36 13.62 -0.06
CA GLN A 215 18.83 13.53 -0.16
C GLN A 215 19.38 14.21 -1.42
N GLN A 216 18.69 14.12 -2.56
CA GLN A 216 19.10 14.85 -3.76
C GLN A 216 18.95 16.36 -3.62
N LYS A 217 17.88 16.86 -3.01
CA LYS A 217 17.75 18.29 -2.70
C LYS A 217 18.88 18.77 -1.79
N LYS A 218 19.22 18.00 -0.74
CA LYS A 218 20.36 18.33 0.14
C LYS A 218 21.68 18.36 -0.62
N ARG A 219 21.97 17.37 -1.48
CA ARG A 219 23.16 17.35 -2.33
C ARG A 219 23.21 18.49 -3.35
N GLY A 220 22.08 18.84 -3.96
CA GLY A 220 21.98 19.96 -4.90
C GLY A 220 22.15 21.33 -4.23
N TYR A 221 21.60 21.51 -3.03
CA TYR A 221 21.85 22.70 -2.20
C TYR A 221 23.32 22.81 -1.82
N GLN A 222 23.96 21.68 -1.50
CA GLN A 222 25.37 21.65 -1.12
C GLN A 222 26.30 21.96 -2.31
N TYR A 223 25.97 21.48 -3.51
CA TYR A 223 26.71 21.82 -4.72
C TYR A 223 26.59 23.32 -5.08
N LEU A 224 25.38 23.88 -4.97
CA LEU A 224 25.13 25.31 -5.16
C LEU A 224 25.81 26.19 -4.09
N SER A 225 25.92 25.71 -2.85
CA SER A 225 26.66 26.44 -1.79
C SER A 225 28.17 26.38 -1.97
N ASP A 226 28.70 25.30 -2.55
CA ASP A 226 30.13 25.13 -2.81
C ASP A 226 30.59 25.92 -4.05
N GLU A 227 29.70 26.16 -5.03
CA GLU A 227 29.97 26.97 -6.23
C GLU A 227 29.78 28.48 -6.04
N LEU A 228 29.04 28.91 -5.00
CA LEU A 228 28.84 30.33 -4.72
C LEU A 228 30.06 30.92 -3.97
N PRO A 229 30.68 32.00 -4.47
CA PRO A 229 31.76 32.67 -3.76
C PRO A 229 31.31 33.07 -2.36
N THR A 230 32.21 32.93 -1.39
CA THR A 230 32.03 33.07 0.07
C THR A 230 31.56 34.45 0.58
N GLY A 231 30.96 35.28 -0.29
CA GLY A 231 30.40 36.60 0.02
C GLY A 231 28.89 36.73 -0.19
N TYR A 232 28.19 35.77 -0.81
CA TYR A 232 26.73 35.78 -0.94
C TYR A 232 26.09 34.84 0.10
N GLY A 233 26.08 35.28 1.36
CA GLY A 233 25.36 34.57 2.42
C GLY A 233 23.85 34.60 2.15
N LEU A 234 23.26 33.45 1.83
CA LEU A 234 21.82 33.27 1.97
C LEU A 234 21.51 33.19 3.47
N THR A 235 21.16 34.33 4.06
CA THR A 235 20.59 34.34 5.41
C THR A 235 19.32 33.49 5.40
N SER A 236 19.31 32.47 6.25
CA SER A 236 18.21 31.53 6.38
C SER A 236 16.97 32.24 6.91
N GLY A 237 16.15 32.76 6.00
CA GLY A 237 14.87 33.36 6.32
C GLY A 237 14.63 34.62 5.52
N GLN A 238 14.27 34.48 4.24
CA GLN A 238 13.18 35.23 3.64
C GLN A 238 12.49 34.40 2.56
N GLU A 239 11.18 34.46 2.65
CA GLU A 239 10.15 33.73 1.93
C GLU A 239 9.90 34.36 0.55
N SER A 240 9.19 33.65 -0.33
CA SER A 240 8.81 33.98 -1.71
C SER A 240 9.82 33.67 -2.83
N ALA A 241 9.86 32.39 -3.22
CA ALA A 241 10.33 32.04 -4.57
C ALA A 241 9.25 32.47 -5.57
N THR A 242 9.43 33.63 -6.18
CA THR A 242 8.79 33.97 -7.46
C THR A 242 9.15 32.91 -8.50
N PRO A 243 8.21 32.49 -9.37
CA PRO A 243 8.52 31.47 -10.37
C PRO A 243 9.56 32.03 -11.35
N LYS A 244 10.64 31.26 -11.52
CA LYS A 244 11.75 31.53 -12.45
C LYS A 244 11.19 31.83 -13.85
N PRO A 245 11.56 32.93 -14.52
CA PRO A 245 11.06 33.20 -15.86
C PRO A 245 11.51 32.08 -16.80
N SER A 246 10.58 31.57 -17.59
CA SER A 246 10.84 30.57 -18.62
C SER A 246 11.79 31.17 -19.66
N ILE A 247 13.01 30.65 -19.74
CA ILE A 247 13.94 30.95 -20.83
C ILE A 247 13.34 30.37 -22.11
N VAL A 248 12.71 31.22 -22.91
CA VAL A 248 12.26 30.87 -24.26
C VAL A 248 13.46 31.03 -25.18
N VAL A 249 14.09 29.91 -25.52
CA VAL A 249 15.18 29.89 -26.50
C VAL A 249 14.59 30.13 -27.88
N ASN A 250 14.67 31.37 -28.37
CA ASN A 250 14.41 31.69 -29.77
C ASN A 250 15.73 31.91 -30.50
N ARG A 251 15.91 31.17 -31.60
CA ARG A 251 17.06 31.15 -32.52
C ARG A 251 18.20 32.15 -32.21
N GLY A 252 19.19 31.68 -31.46
CA GLY A 252 20.57 32.16 -31.59
C GLY A 252 21.00 33.42 -30.85
N ARG A 253 20.24 33.92 -29.86
CA ARG A 253 20.75 34.92 -28.90
C ARG A 253 20.15 34.70 -27.52
N ILE A 254 21.00 34.72 -26.50
CA ILE A 254 20.62 34.54 -25.09
C ILE A 254 20.43 35.93 -24.50
N GLU A 255 19.20 36.25 -24.06
CA GLU A 255 18.90 37.31 -23.10
C GLU A 255 18.16 36.72 -21.90
#